data_AF-A0AA38U423-F1
#
_entry.id   AF-A0AA38U423-F1
#
_cell.length_a   1.000
_cell.length_b   1.000
_cell.length_c   1.000
_cell.angle_alpha   90.00
_cell.angle_beta   90.00
_cell.angle_gamma   90.00
#
_symmetry.space_group_name_H-M   'P 1'
#
loop_
_entity.id
_entity.type
_entity.pdbx_description
1 polymer ?
#
loop_
_entity_poly.entity_id
_entity_poly.type
_entity_poly.pdbx_seq_one_letter_code
_entity_poly.pdbx_strand_id
1 'polypeptide(L)' 'MSKFLFLKDCNRVWSRHNIPRITNHCFRLGRTTHYLVSGVDSKVVQMMGRWKLDEFL' A
#
# COMPACT_ATOMS: atom_id res chain seq x y z
N MET A 1 2.43 -6.75 16.69
CA MET A 1 1.31 -7.03 15.77
C MET A 1 1.89 -7.56 14.46
N SER A 2 1.61 -8.81 14.06
CA SER A 2 2.20 -9.35 12.82
C SER A 2 1.43 -8.83 11.60
N LYS A 3 2.14 -8.63 10.49
CA LYS A 3 1.59 -8.21 9.18
C LYS A 3 0.38 -9.06 8.74
N PHE A 4 0.41 -10.34 9.08
CA PHE A 4 -0.67 -11.28 8.83
C PHE A 4 -1.93 -10.96 9.63
N LEU A 5 -1.80 -10.64 10.93
CA LEU A 5 -2.93 -10.31 11.80
C LEU A 5 -3.63 -9.03 11.33
N PHE A 6 -2.85 -7.99 11.00
CA PHE A 6 -3.39 -6.75 10.43
C PHE A 6 -4.22 -7.00 9.16
N LEU A 7 -3.66 -7.74 8.20
CA LEU A 7 -4.38 -8.05 6.96
C LEU A 7 -5.60 -8.93 7.19
N LYS A 8 -5.55 -9.85 8.15
CA LYS A 8 -6.69 -10.70 8.52
C LYS A 8 -7.83 -9.83 9.08
N ASP A 9 -7.51 -8.89 9.96
CA ASP A 9 -8.50 -8.00 10.55
C ASP A 9 -9.10 -7.04 9.51
N CYS A 10 -8.29 -6.42 8.66
CA CYS A 10 -8.77 -5.58 7.57
C CYS A 10 -9.70 -6.34 6.62
N ASN A 11 -9.27 -7.50 6.13
CA ASN A 11 -10.09 -8.32 5.22
C ASN A 11 -11.38 -8.82 5.87
N ARG A 12 -11.39 -9.09 7.19
CA ARG A 12 -12.60 -9.47 7.93
C ARG A 12 -13.64 -8.34 7.97
N VAL A 13 -13.19 -7.09 8.13
CA VAL A 13 -14.09 -5.93 8.14
C VAL A 13 -14.58 -5.66 6.72
N TRP A 14 -13.65 -5.60 5.76
CA TRP A 14 -13.91 -5.25 4.37
C TRP A 14 -14.78 -6.26 3.62
N SER A 15 -14.69 -7.56 3.96
CA SER A 15 -15.57 -8.57 3.36
C SER A 15 -17.06 -8.31 3.62
N ARG A 16 -17.40 -7.68 4.76
CA ARG A 16 -18.78 -7.28 5.08
C ARG A 16 -19.31 -6.15 4.20
N HIS A 17 -18.41 -5.41 3.55
CA HIS A 17 -18.72 -4.29 2.67
C HIS A 17 -18.56 -4.64 1.18
N ASN A 18 -18.48 -5.93 0.83
CA ASN A 18 -18.24 -6.41 -0.54
C ASN A 18 -16.92 -5.90 -1.16
N ILE A 19 -15.95 -5.52 -0.33
CA ILE A 19 -14.63 -5.12 -0.81
C ILE A 19 -13.80 -6.40 -1.04
N PRO A 20 -13.17 -6.57 -2.21
CA PRO A 20 -12.35 -7.72 -2.51
C PRO A 20 -11.19 -7.90 -1.52
N ARG A 21 -10.69 -9.13 -1.38
CA ARG A 21 -9.55 -9.43 -0.51
C ARG A 21 -8.33 -8.63 -0.94
N ILE A 22 -7.83 -7.80 -0.02
CA ILE A 22 -6.65 -6.97 -0.22
C ILE A 22 -5.42 -7.72 0.30
N THR A 23 -4.39 -7.78 -0.53
CA THR A 23 -3.09 -8.37 -0.17
C THR A 23 -2.13 -7.29 0.32
N ASN A 24 -1.01 -7.70 0.90
CA ASN A 24 0.01 -6.73 1.29
C ASN A 24 0.52 -5.88 0.12
N HIS A 25 0.57 -6.45 -1.10
CA HIS A 25 1.07 -5.74 -2.26
C HIS A 25 0.18 -4.53 -2.58
N CYS A 26 -1.15 -4.69 -2.46
CA CYS A 26 -2.11 -3.61 -2.63
C CYS A 26 -1.86 -2.42 -1.69
N PHE A 27 -1.46 -2.67 -0.44
CA PHE A 27 -1.10 -1.59 0.49
C PHE A 27 0.18 -0.84 0.07
N ARG A 28 1.17 -1.54 -0.50
CA ARG A 28 2.37 -0.87 -1.03
C ARG A 28 2.02 0.06 -2.19
N LEU A 29 1.18 -0.41 -3.12
CA LEU A 29 0.71 0.38 -4.25
C LEU A 29 -0.15 1.57 -3.80
N GLY A 30 -1.13 1.32 -2.92
CA GLY A 30 -2.02 2.35 -2.39
C GLY A 30 -1.26 3.44 -1.63
N ARG A 31 -0.26 3.06 -0.82
CA ARG A 31 0.59 4.01 -0.10
C ARG A 31 1.42 4.88 -1.04
N THR A 32 2.04 4.30 -2.07
CA THR A 32 2.76 5.06 -3.10
C THR A 32 1.83 6.05 -3.79
N THR A 33 0.66 5.58 -4.23
CA THR A 33 -0.35 6.41 -4.92
C THR A 33 -0.81 7.57 -4.04
N HIS A 34 -1.12 7.30 -2.78
CA HIS A 34 -1.57 8.32 -1.83
C HIS A 34 -0.54 9.44 -1.67
N TYR A 35 0.74 9.10 -1.51
CA TYR A 35 1.79 10.12 -1.38
C TYR A 35 2.00 10.93 -2.66
N LEU A 36 2.00 10.28 -3.82
CA LEU A 36 2.12 10.98 -5.10
C LEU A 36 0.96 11.95 -5.34
N VAL A 37 -0.28 11.52 -5.09
CA VAL A 37 -1.48 12.39 -5.20
C VAL A 37 -1.44 13.53 -4.18
N SER A 38 -0.80 13.32 -3.02
CA SER A 38 -0.61 14.36 -2.00
C SER A 38 0.52 15.35 -2.33
N GLY A 39 1.15 15.22 -3.50
CA GLY A 39 2.24 16.09 -3.95
C GLY A 39 3.60 15.81 -3.30
N VAL A 40 3.75 14.65 -2.64
CA VAL A 40 5.04 14.23 -2.10
C VAL A 40 5.99 13.92 -3.25
N ASP A 41 7.20 14.46 -3.17
CA ASP A 41 8.21 14.27 -4.18
C ASP A 41 8.46 12.78 -4.49
N SER A 42 8.58 12.51 -5.78
CA SER A 42 8.64 11.16 -6.33
C SER A 42 9.90 10.40 -5.85
N LYS A 43 11.03 11.10 -5.61
CA LYS A 43 12.25 10.50 -5.03
C LYS A 43 12.05 10.18 -3.55
N VAL A 44 11.30 11.01 -2.82
CA VAL A 44 10.96 10.72 -1.42
C VAL A 44 10.08 9.47 -1.34
N VAL A 45 9.08 9.33 -2.20
CA VAL A 45 8.23 8.13 -2.26
C VAL A 45 9.04 6.88 -2.68
N GLN A 46 9.99 7.01 -3.61
CA GLN A 46 10.95 5.94 -3.95
C GLN A 46 11.72 5.45 -2.74
N MET A 47 12.34 6.37 -2.00
CA MET A 47 13.11 6.07 -0.79
C MET A 47 12.24 5.39 0.28
N MET A 48 11.03 5.90 0.52
CA MET A 48 10.08 5.31 1.48
C MET A 48 9.60 3.91 1.08
N GLY A 49 9.47 3.66 -0.21
CA GLY A 49 9.00 2.39 -0.76
C GLY A 49 10.12 1.36 -1.01
N ARG A 50 11.38 1.76 -0.87
CA ARG A 50 12.57 0.97 -1.23
C ARG A 50 12.48 0.42 -2.66
N TRP A 51 11.93 1.24 -3.56
CA TRP A 51 11.86 0.91 -4.98
C TRP A 51 13.24 1.10 -5.60
N LYS A 52 13.64 0.24 -6.54
CA LYS A 52 14.79 0.56 -7.39
C LYS A 52 14.39 1.71 -8.31
N LEU A 53 15.35 2.58 -8.61
CA LEU A 53 15.12 3.81 -9.38
C LEU A 53 14.44 3.57 -10.74
N ASP A 54 14.72 2.41 -11.34
CA ASP A 54 14.22 1.96 -12.65
C ASP A 54 12.79 1.39 -12.58
N GLU A 55 12.31 0.98 -11.41
CA GLU A 55 10.97 0.37 -11.23
C GLU A 55 9.88 1.40 -10.91
N PHE A 56 10.25 2.68 -10.80
CA PHE A 56 9.37 3.71 -10.25
C PHE A 56 8.73 4.64 -11.31
N LEU A 57 9.24 4.64 -12.54
CA LEU A 57 8.70 5.43 -13.65
C LEU A 57 8.29 4.53 -14.81
#